data_AF-A0A2S5J0V7-F1
#
_entry.id   AF-A0A2S5J0V7-F1
#
_cell.length_a   1.000
_cell.length_b   1.000
_cell.length_c   1.000
_cell.angle_alpha   90.00
_cell.angle_beta   90.00
_cell.angle_gamma   90.00
#
_symmetry.space_group_name_H-M   'P 1'
#
loop_
_entity.id
_entity.type
_entity.pdbx_description
1 polymer ?
#
loop_
_entity_poly.entity_id
_entity_poly.type
_entity_poly.pdbx_seq_one_letter_code
_entity_poly.pdbx_strand_id
1 'polypeptide(L)'
;MALNNHGTNAGGPQGYGRPAAPRPGRQDPQGGLHGGQGWWSDTTVRQPRSAPTRGPADPLQPVWDRAPRRGRVLDVLLVLVAALVVGAVLLVLSLSLGPSAFVLCGVLALVPLGICLLGLRWIDRWDPEPRGALLFAFLWGAGASVAVTLLLGTYVVEVLGDALTTTSPDVIGPVLQAPLVEEFAKGLGVLILVYTRRSHFDGPVDGIVYAGTVAAGFAFTENILYFGSAVMDPGTTGGLVGVFVLRGLFSPFAHVMFTALLGFFLGYALARGGGNARILGAFVLGLLPAIAGHMLWNGGTILLFDNFFRFYFVVQVPLFVAAVIAVVLLRRAERRLIEARLGDYARAGWFTSEEVQMLATRPGRSRALAWARSVGAGEDMRAFIRTGSRIAYTRQRILGGRRDGDYVTEERALLAEASHRRARIFQLASAVR
;
A
#
# COMPACT_ATOMS: atom_id res chain seq x y z
N MET A 1 27.63 30.78 -70.52
CA MET A 1 28.83 29.97 -70.25
C MET A 1 28.35 28.54 -70.02
N ALA A 2 28.66 27.54 -70.86
CA ALA A 2 29.99 26.99 -71.23
C ALA A 2 30.51 26.04 -70.12
N LEU A 3 30.84 24.75 -70.31
CA LEU A 3 30.88 23.80 -71.47
C LEU A 3 30.46 22.38 -70.97
N ASN A 4 29.96 21.40 -71.76
CA ASN A 4 30.65 20.41 -72.64
C ASN A 4 31.96 19.81 -72.06
N ASN A 5 32.35 18.52 -72.18
CA ASN A 5 31.87 17.29 -72.87
C ASN A 5 32.33 16.04 -72.04
N HIS A 6 32.20 14.73 -72.36
CA HIS A 6 31.79 13.90 -73.53
C HIS A 6 30.83 12.74 -73.05
N GLY A 7 30.62 11.51 -73.56
CA GLY A 7 31.25 10.59 -74.55
C GLY A 7 32.12 9.49 -73.89
N THR A 8 32.17 8.19 -74.27
CA THR A 8 31.52 7.36 -75.35
C THR A 8 31.65 5.83 -75.09
N ASN A 9 30.86 5.02 -75.84
CA ASN A 9 31.09 3.60 -76.24
C ASN A 9 30.89 2.39 -75.30
N ALA A 10 29.81 1.64 -75.61
CA ALA A 10 29.78 0.25 -76.10
C ALA A 10 30.57 -0.90 -75.42
N GLY A 11 29.86 -1.99 -75.10
CA GLY A 11 30.44 -3.32 -74.81
C GLY A 11 29.41 -4.35 -74.33
N GLY A 12 29.12 -5.37 -75.14
CA GLY A 12 28.58 -6.68 -74.70
C GLY A 12 29.68 -7.76 -74.75
N PRO A 13 29.40 -9.06 -74.47
CA PRO A 13 28.08 -9.69 -74.37
C PRO A 13 27.90 -10.63 -73.14
N GLN A 14 26.71 -11.26 -73.06
CA GLN A 14 26.40 -12.59 -72.48
C GLN A 14 27.07 -13.06 -71.16
N GLY A 15 26.25 -13.26 -70.13
CA GLY A 15 26.57 -14.09 -68.95
C GLY A 15 25.31 -14.82 -68.45
N TYR A 16 25.43 -16.10 -68.07
CA TYR A 16 24.29 -16.94 -67.69
C TYR A 16 23.76 -16.65 -66.26
N GLY A 17 22.45 -16.82 -66.06
CA GLY A 17 21.76 -16.37 -64.85
C GLY A 17 21.79 -17.32 -63.64
N ARG A 18 21.38 -16.78 -62.50
CA ARG A 18 20.89 -17.52 -61.31
C ARG A 18 19.64 -16.82 -60.76
N PRO A 19 18.66 -17.57 -60.20
CA PRO A 19 17.38 -17.01 -59.75
C PRO A 19 17.53 -16.18 -58.46
N ALA A 20 16.61 -15.23 -58.27
CA ALA A 20 16.57 -14.38 -57.08
C ALA A 20 16.08 -15.15 -55.84
N ALA A 21 16.66 -14.86 -54.68
CA ALA A 21 16.24 -15.43 -53.40
C ALA A 21 14.90 -14.84 -52.91
N PRO A 22 14.03 -15.63 -52.23
CA PRO A 22 12.77 -15.11 -51.69
C PRO A 22 13.00 -14.08 -50.58
N ARG A 23 12.25 -12.97 -50.61
CA ARG A 23 12.15 -12.05 -49.47
C ARG A 23 11.31 -12.73 -48.37
N PRO A 24 11.75 -12.77 -47.10
CA PRO A 24 10.91 -13.25 -46.01
C PRO A 24 9.68 -12.34 -45.86
N GLY A 25 8.49 -12.95 -45.76
CA GLY A 25 7.23 -12.23 -45.73
C GLY A 25 7.02 -11.42 -44.44
N ARG A 26 6.31 -10.29 -44.54
CA ARG A 26 5.67 -9.69 -43.37
C ARG A 26 4.66 -10.68 -42.80
N GLN A 27 4.78 -10.97 -41.50
CA GLN A 27 3.68 -11.52 -40.72
C GLN A 27 2.91 -10.35 -40.11
N ASP A 28 1.63 -10.19 -40.48
CA ASP A 28 0.75 -9.22 -39.83
C ASP A 28 0.32 -9.76 -38.46
N PRO A 29 0.54 -9.04 -37.35
CA PRO A 29 0.14 -9.47 -36.03
C PRO A 29 -1.37 -9.22 -35.80
N GLN A 30 -2.22 -10.10 -36.34
CA GLN A 30 -3.66 -10.07 -36.05
C GLN A 30 -3.98 -10.48 -34.60
N GLY A 31 -5.01 -9.86 -34.03
CA GLY A 31 -5.86 -10.50 -33.01
C GLY A 31 -5.41 -10.45 -31.54
N GLY A 32 -4.41 -9.64 -31.18
CA GLY A 32 -4.07 -9.39 -29.77
C GLY A 32 -5.14 -8.58 -29.04
N LEU A 33 -6.15 -9.25 -28.45
CA LEU A 33 -7.22 -8.59 -27.68
C LEU A 33 -6.65 -7.67 -26.57
N HIS A 34 -6.95 -6.37 -26.64
CA HIS A 34 -6.52 -5.38 -25.65
C HIS A 34 -7.23 -5.57 -24.30
N GLY A 35 -6.71 -6.51 -23.50
CA GLY A 35 -7.25 -6.94 -22.20
C GLY A 35 -7.09 -5.92 -21.07
N GLY A 36 -7.69 -4.73 -21.21
CA GLY A 36 -7.89 -3.75 -20.14
C GLY A 36 -6.61 -3.27 -19.46
N GLN A 37 -5.93 -2.32 -20.12
CA GLN A 37 -4.70 -1.66 -19.65
C GLN A 37 -4.74 -1.29 -18.16
N GLY A 38 -3.61 -1.44 -17.50
CA GLY A 38 -3.47 -1.20 -16.08
C GLY A 38 -2.08 -0.68 -15.72
N TRP A 39 -1.90 -0.27 -14.46
CA TRP A 39 -0.63 0.34 -13.99
C TRP A 39 0.62 -0.56 -14.12
N TRP A 40 0.41 -1.84 -14.45
CA TRP A 40 1.41 -2.91 -14.60
C TRP A 40 1.56 -3.47 -16.02
N SER A 41 0.75 -3.04 -17.01
CA SER A 41 0.71 -3.66 -18.34
C SER A 41 1.77 -3.10 -19.31
N ASP A 42 1.67 -1.81 -19.64
CA ASP A 42 2.32 -1.27 -20.85
C ASP A 42 3.71 -0.66 -20.61
N THR A 43 4.16 -0.58 -19.35
CA THR A 43 5.40 0.14 -18.96
C THR A 43 6.42 -0.71 -18.19
N THR A 44 6.12 -1.99 -17.92
CA THR A 44 6.83 -2.77 -16.88
C THR A 44 7.56 -4.02 -17.36
N VAL A 45 7.59 -4.31 -18.67
CA VAL A 45 8.51 -5.30 -19.26
C VAL A 45 9.69 -4.55 -19.89
N ARG A 46 10.73 -4.28 -19.09
CA ARG A 46 11.98 -3.67 -19.58
C ARG A 46 12.97 -4.67 -20.15
N GLN A 47 12.82 -5.96 -19.84
CA GLN A 47 13.59 -7.04 -20.43
C GLN A 47 12.69 -8.26 -20.71
N PRO A 48 12.68 -8.79 -21.96
CA PRO A 48 12.06 -10.08 -22.24
C PRO A 48 12.94 -11.20 -21.67
N ARG A 49 12.52 -11.77 -20.55
CA ARG A 49 13.08 -13.01 -19.98
C ARG A 49 11.96 -14.03 -19.82
N SER A 50 12.18 -15.28 -20.23
CA SER A 50 11.31 -16.41 -19.90
C SER A 50 11.27 -16.66 -18.39
N ALA A 51 10.31 -17.46 -17.92
CA ALA A 51 10.41 -18.05 -16.58
C ALA A 51 11.42 -19.21 -16.63
N PRO A 52 12.22 -19.45 -15.57
CA PRO A 52 13.10 -20.61 -15.53
C PRO A 52 12.29 -21.90 -15.65
N THR A 53 12.67 -22.80 -16.55
CA THR A 53 12.09 -24.13 -16.65
C THR A 53 12.53 -25.01 -15.48
N ARG A 54 11.69 -25.97 -15.11
CA ARG A 54 11.99 -26.91 -14.02
C ARG A 54 13.00 -27.96 -14.46
N GLY A 55 14.24 -27.84 -14.00
CA GLY A 55 15.30 -28.84 -14.21
C GLY A 55 15.21 -30.04 -13.25
N PRO A 56 16.07 -31.06 -13.43
CA PRO A 56 16.38 -32.06 -12.40
C PRO A 56 16.87 -31.37 -11.13
N ALA A 57 16.62 -31.98 -9.96
CA ALA A 57 16.70 -31.31 -8.66
C ALA A 57 17.99 -30.51 -8.40
N ASP A 58 17.84 -29.19 -8.19
CA ASP A 58 18.89 -28.34 -7.62
C ASP A 58 19.29 -28.89 -6.22
N PRO A 59 20.59 -28.88 -5.86
CA PRO A 59 21.05 -29.38 -4.57
C PRO A 59 20.56 -28.49 -3.41
N LEU A 60 20.01 -29.11 -2.38
CA LEU A 60 19.54 -28.44 -1.17
C LEU A 60 20.73 -27.85 -0.38
N GLN A 61 20.88 -26.52 -0.39
CA GLN A 61 21.82 -25.85 0.50
C GLN A 61 21.28 -25.80 1.94
N PRO A 62 22.12 -26.08 2.96
CA PRO A 62 21.70 -26.01 4.36
C PRO A 62 21.31 -24.58 4.77
N VAL A 63 20.20 -24.44 5.49
CA VAL A 63 19.61 -23.13 5.86
C VAL A 63 20.20 -22.58 7.18
N TRP A 64 21.07 -23.35 7.83
CA TRP A 64 21.48 -23.16 9.23
C TRP A 64 22.38 -21.94 9.49
N ASP A 65 23.17 -21.51 8.50
CA ASP A 65 24.10 -20.36 8.64
C ASP A 65 23.41 -18.98 8.65
N ARG A 66 22.08 -18.93 8.62
CA ARG A 66 21.31 -17.69 8.70
C ARG A 66 21.25 -17.17 10.13
N ALA A 67 22.24 -16.34 10.48
CA ALA A 67 22.34 -15.63 11.76
C ALA A 67 20.99 -15.06 12.24
N PRO A 68 20.70 -15.12 13.56
CA PRO A 68 19.38 -14.77 14.10
C PRO A 68 19.00 -13.32 13.75
N ARG A 69 17.75 -13.16 13.26
CA ARG A 69 17.25 -11.91 12.68
C ARG A 69 17.35 -10.71 13.63
N ARG A 70 18.37 -9.86 13.45
CA ARG A 70 18.57 -8.56 14.14
C ARG A 70 17.29 -7.71 14.22
N GLY A 71 16.42 -7.78 13.21
CA GLY A 71 15.14 -7.06 13.17
C GLY A 71 14.29 -7.22 14.43
N ARG A 72 14.21 -8.41 15.05
CA ARG A 72 13.34 -8.66 16.21
C ARG A 72 13.62 -7.74 17.41
N VAL A 73 14.87 -7.33 17.62
CA VAL A 73 15.23 -6.43 18.74
C VAL A 73 14.77 -5.00 18.44
N LEU A 74 14.98 -4.53 17.20
CA LEU A 74 14.47 -3.24 16.73
C LEU A 74 12.93 -3.21 16.73
N ASP A 75 12.29 -4.33 16.38
CA ASP A 75 10.83 -4.47 16.38
C ASP A 75 10.24 -4.29 17.79
N VAL A 76 10.85 -4.91 18.80
CA VAL A 76 10.45 -4.74 20.21
C VAL A 76 10.72 -3.33 20.69
N LEU A 77 11.90 -2.76 20.38
CA LEU A 77 12.27 -1.40 20.81
C LEU A 77 11.32 -0.34 20.22
N LEU A 78 11.01 -0.40 18.92
CA LEU A 78 10.10 0.55 18.26
C LEU A 78 8.67 0.45 18.81
N VAL A 79 8.17 -0.75 19.07
CA VAL A 79 6.84 -0.96 19.68
C VAL A 79 6.83 -0.48 21.14
N LEU A 80 7.89 -0.71 21.91
CA LEU A 80 8.00 -0.26 23.31
C LEU A 80 8.07 1.26 23.41
N VAL A 81 8.87 1.93 22.57
CA VAL A 81 8.95 3.39 22.51
C VAL A 81 7.61 3.99 22.05
N ALA A 82 6.97 3.43 21.03
CA ALA A 82 5.65 3.90 20.59
C ALA A 82 4.58 3.70 21.68
N ALA A 83 4.60 2.58 22.41
CA ALA A 83 3.70 2.32 23.53
C ALA A 83 3.95 3.27 24.72
N LEU A 84 5.21 3.62 25.01
CA LEU A 84 5.56 4.61 26.03
C LEU A 84 5.05 6.01 25.67
N VAL A 85 5.19 6.43 24.41
CA VAL A 85 4.67 7.73 23.94
C VAL A 85 3.14 7.74 23.94
N VAL A 86 2.47 6.65 23.53
CA VAL A 86 1.01 6.50 23.71
C VAL A 86 0.63 6.61 25.19
N GLY A 87 1.33 5.93 26.09
CA GLY A 87 1.08 5.99 27.53
C GLY A 87 1.22 7.41 28.09
N ALA A 88 2.25 8.15 27.67
CA ALA A 88 2.44 9.54 28.05
C ALA A 88 1.32 10.46 27.53
N VAL A 89 0.93 10.33 26.26
CA VAL A 89 -0.19 11.09 25.68
C VAL A 89 -1.50 10.78 26.40
N LEU A 90 -1.83 9.51 26.62
CA LEU A 90 -3.06 9.11 27.32
C LEU A 90 -3.05 9.55 28.79
N LEU A 91 -1.90 9.58 29.46
CA LEU A 91 -1.76 10.15 30.80
C LEU A 91 -2.04 11.66 30.80
N VAL A 92 -1.47 12.41 29.86
CA VAL A 92 -1.76 13.84 29.70
C VAL A 92 -3.26 14.08 29.46
N LEU A 93 -3.90 13.31 28.57
CA LEU A 93 -5.36 13.42 28.34
C LEU A 93 -6.18 13.10 29.61
N SER A 94 -5.80 12.09 30.38
CA SER A 94 -6.46 11.74 31.64
C SER A 94 -6.33 12.83 32.72
N LEU A 95 -5.18 13.52 32.75
CA LEU A 95 -4.94 14.66 33.64
C LEU A 95 -5.65 15.94 33.18
N SER A 96 -5.72 16.20 31.88
CA SER A 96 -6.37 17.40 31.31
C SER A 96 -7.90 17.32 31.26
N LEU A 97 -8.48 16.14 31.01
CA LEU A 97 -9.94 15.94 30.93
C LEU A 97 -10.55 15.47 32.25
N GLY A 98 -9.73 14.97 33.18
CA GLY A 98 -10.17 14.22 34.35
C GLY A 98 -10.46 12.74 34.03
N PRO A 99 -10.18 11.79 34.95
CA PRO A 99 -10.23 10.35 34.65
C PRO A 99 -11.59 9.83 34.17
N SER A 100 -12.69 10.38 34.69
CA SER A 100 -14.05 9.95 34.34
C SER A 100 -14.43 10.34 32.90
N ALA A 101 -14.18 11.60 32.51
CA ALA A 101 -14.40 12.06 31.15
C ALA A 101 -13.45 11.36 30.16
N PHE A 102 -12.18 11.18 30.53
CA PHE A 102 -11.21 10.43 29.73
C PHE A 102 -11.67 8.98 29.46
N VAL A 103 -12.15 8.25 30.48
CA VAL A 103 -12.67 6.89 30.30
C VAL A 103 -13.93 6.87 29.42
N LEU A 104 -14.88 7.78 29.63
CA LEU A 104 -16.08 7.89 28.80
C LEU A 104 -15.74 8.17 27.33
N CYS A 105 -14.88 9.16 27.07
CA CYS A 105 -14.47 9.57 25.73
C CYS A 105 -13.62 8.49 25.06
N GLY A 106 -12.76 7.79 25.81
CA GLY A 106 -12.00 6.62 25.37
C GLY A 106 -12.91 5.48 24.91
N VAL A 107 -13.94 5.13 25.69
CA VAL A 107 -14.93 4.09 25.32
C VAL A 107 -15.72 4.50 24.07
N LEU A 108 -16.14 5.77 23.96
CA LEU A 108 -16.83 6.27 22.77
C LEU A 108 -15.92 6.23 21.53
N ALA A 109 -14.64 6.59 21.65
CA ALA A 109 -13.68 6.58 20.54
C ALA A 109 -13.36 5.17 20.00
N LEU A 110 -13.64 4.10 20.75
CA LEU A 110 -13.54 2.73 20.24
C LEU A 110 -14.53 2.45 19.09
N VAL A 111 -15.64 3.20 18.98
CA VAL A 111 -16.64 3.04 17.92
C VAL A 111 -16.10 3.48 16.54
N PRO A 112 -15.65 4.74 16.33
CA PRO A 112 -14.98 5.15 15.09
C PRO A 112 -13.75 4.28 14.78
N LEU A 113 -12.94 3.96 15.80
CA LEU A 113 -11.77 3.10 15.61
C LEU A 113 -12.16 1.71 15.09
N GLY A 114 -13.18 1.09 15.67
CA GLY A 114 -13.70 -0.21 15.22
C GLY A 114 -14.20 -0.17 13.77
N ILE A 115 -14.94 0.89 13.40
CA ILE A 115 -15.42 1.13 12.04
C ILE A 115 -14.25 1.25 11.05
N CYS A 116 -13.24 2.07 11.37
CA CYS A 116 -12.05 2.25 10.54
C CYS A 116 -11.22 0.97 10.40
N LEU A 117 -10.97 0.24 11.49
CA LEU A 117 -10.22 -1.03 11.46
C LEU A 117 -10.97 -2.14 10.72
N LEU A 118 -12.31 -2.17 10.78
CA LEU A 118 -13.12 -3.08 9.95
C LEU A 118 -13.01 -2.73 8.45
N GLY A 119 -13.02 -1.44 8.12
CA GLY A 119 -12.75 -0.94 6.76
C GLY A 119 -11.37 -1.34 6.25
N LEU A 120 -10.32 -1.09 7.03
CA LEU A 120 -8.94 -1.45 6.69
C LEU A 120 -8.77 -2.98 6.56
N ARG A 121 -9.37 -3.75 7.47
CA ARG A 121 -9.40 -5.22 7.38
C ARG A 121 -10.17 -5.73 6.15
N TRP A 122 -11.16 -4.98 5.65
CA TRP A 122 -11.84 -5.26 4.39
C TRP A 122 -10.91 -5.00 3.18
N ILE A 123 -9.94 -4.08 3.27
CA ILE A 123 -8.88 -3.88 2.26
C ILE A 123 -7.83 -5.00 2.36
N ASP A 124 -7.31 -5.26 3.56
CA ASP A 124 -6.22 -6.19 3.89
C ASP A 124 -6.51 -7.68 3.64
N ARG A 125 -7.78 -8.12 3.58
CA ARG A 125 -8.19 -9.55 3.62
C ARG A 125 -7.64 -10.55 2.57
N TRP A 126 -6.74 -10.15 1.66
CA TRP A 126 -6.16 -11.00 0.63
C TRP A 126 -4.79 -11.57 1.01
N ASP A 127 -3.91 -10.78 1.60
CA ASP A 127 -2.63 -11.20 2.18
C ASP A 127 -2.36 -10.40 3.47
N PRO A 128 -2.86 -10.85 4.64
CA PRO A 128 -2.94 -10.00 5.82
C PRO A 128 -1.59 -9.58 6.41
N GLU A 129 -1.42 -8.28 6.64
CA GLU A 129 -0.17 -7.68 7.13
C GLU A 129 0.27 -8.22 8.51
N PRO A 130 1.59 -8.30 8.79
CA PRO A 130 2.11 -8.76 10.07
C PRO A 130 1.65 -7.86 11.22
N ARG A 131 0.93 -8.45 12.18
CA ARG A 131 0.31 -7.74 13.33
C ARG A 131 1.24 -6.77 14.07
N GLY A 132 2.53 -7.07 14.19
CA GLY A 132 3.51 -6.18 14.85
C GLY A 132 3.85 -4.91 14.05
N ALA A 133 3.61 -4.90 12.73
CA ALA A 133 3.71 -3.70 11.90
C ALA A 133 2.41 -2.86 11.99
N LEU A 134 1.24 -3.51 11.98
CA LEU A 134 -0.04 -2.85 12.22
C LEU A 134 -0.14 -2.25 13.64
N LEU A 135 0.38 -2.94 14.65
CA LEU A 135 0.45 -2.44 16.03
C LEU A 135 1.37 -1.21 16.12
N PHE A 136 2.55 -1.24 15.49
CA PHE A 136 3.41 -0.07 15.40
C PHE A 136 2.71 1.10 14.68
N ALA A 137 2.03 0.83 13.55
CA ALA A 137 1.28 1.85 12.81
C ALA A 137 0.23 2.54 13.72
N PHE A 138 -0.60 1.73 14.41
CA PHE A 138 -1.61 2.24 15.32
C PHE A 138 -1.02 3.05 16.48
N LEU A 139 0.03 2.54 17.16
CA LEU A 139 0.67 3.25 18.28
C LEU A 139 1.39 4.53 17.83
N TRP A 140 2.00 4.53 16.63
CA TRP A 140 2.57 5.74 16.05
C TRP A 140 1.48 6.79 15.79
N GLY A 141 0.33 6.37 15.28
CA GLY A 141 -0.83 7.25 15.11
C GLY A 141 -1.33 7.82 16.43
N ALA A 142 -1.68 6.94 17.36
CA ALA A 142 -2.35 7.28 18.62
C ALA A 142 -1.46 8.07 19.61
N GLY A 143 -0.14 7.91 19.53
CA GLY A 143 0.82 8.54 20.44
C GLY A 143 1.74 9.51 19.70
N ALA A 144 2.70 8.98 18.94
CA ALA A 144 3.80 9.78 18.38
C ALA A 144 3.32 10.90 17.44
N SER A 145 2.30 10.64 16.60
CA SER A 145 1.75 11.63 15.68
C SER A 145 1.02 12.75 16.41
N VAL A 146 0.29 12.42 17.48
CA VAL A 146 -0.38 13.40 18.36
C VAL A 146 0.65 14.20 19.14
N ALA A 147 1.68 13.56 19.72
CA ALA A 147 2.75 14.24 20.44
C ALA A 147 3.52 15.22 19.54
N VAL A 148 3.86 14.83 18.30
CA VAL A 148 4.45 15.74 17.30
C VAL A 148 3.49 16.90 16.98
N THR A 149 2.19 16.63 16.85
CA THR A 149 1.19 17.69 16.56
C THR A 149 1.08 18.69 17.72
N LEU A 150 1.05 18.23 18.96
CA LEU A 150 1.01 19.08 20.16
C LEU A 150 2.31 19.89 20.36
N LEU A 151 3.47 19.33 20.00
CA LEU A 151 4.76 20.00 20.15
C LEU A 151 5.09 20.99 19.03
N LEU A 152 4.68 20.71 17.78
CA LEU A 152 4.95 21.58 16.64
C LEU A 152 3.81 22.57 16.36
N GLY A 153 2.59 22.31 16.87
CA GLY A 153 1.39 23.07 16.55
C GLY A 153 1.55 24.57 16.77
N THR A 154 1.87 25.00 18.00
CA THR A 154 2.03 26.42 18.36
C THR A 154 3.03 27.14 17.47
N TYR A 155 4.22 26.57 17.26
CA TYR A 155 5.26 27.16 16.43
C TYR A 155 4.82 27.32 14.96
N VAL A 156 4.05 26.35 14.42
CA VAL A 156 3.53 26.46 13.05
C VAL A 156 2.36 27.43 12.96
N VAL A 157 1.56 27.61 14.02
CA VAL A 157 0.55 28.70 14.08
C VAL A 157 1.25 30.07 14.10
N GLU A 158 2.30 30.26 14.90
CA GLU A 158 3.09 31.49 14.96
C GLU A 158 3.68 31.84 13.59
N VAL A 159 4.43 30.91 12.97
CA VAL A 159 5.07 31.11 11.67
C VAL A 159 4.05 31.38 10.55
N LEU A 160 2.87 30.74 10.59
CA LEU A 160 1.80 31.02 9.62
C LEU A 160 1.07 32.34 9.91
N GLY A 161 0.96 32.77 11.17
CA GLY A 161 0.42 34.07 11.57
C GLY A 161 1.26 35.22 11.04
N ASP A 162 2.57 35.16 11.25
CA ASP A 162 3.53 36.16 10.74
C ASP A 162 3.57 36.19 9.20
N ALA A 163 3.39 35.03 8.54
CA ALA A 163 3.40 34.94 7.08
C ALA A 163 2.05 35.32 6.42
N LEU A 164 0.93 35.19 7.12
CA LEU A 164 -0.43 35.33 6.59
C LEU A 164 -1.28 36.31 7.42
N THR A 165 -0.71 37.46 7.77
CA THR A 165 -1.25 38.47 8.71
C THR A 165 -2.68 38.98 8.45
N THR A 166 -3.24 38.72 7.27
CA THR A 166 -4.63 39.06 6.89
C THR A 166 -5.63 37.90 7.04
N THR A 167 -5.18 36.71 7.46
CA THR A 167 -5.99 35.48 7.59
C THR A 167 -6.41 35.28 9.06
N SER A 168 -7.66 34.89 9.31
CA SER A 168 -8.11 34.66 10.70
C SER A 168 -7.34 33.48 11.36
N PRO A 169 -6.98 33.58 12.66
CA PRO A 169 -6.52 32.44 13.46
C PRO A 169 -7.44 31.20 13.36
N ASP A 170 -8.76 31.40 13.24
CA ASP A 170 -9.77 30.34 13.07
C ASP A 170 -9.62 29.55 11.75
N VAL A 171 -8.84 30.09 10.80
CA VAL A 171 -8.45 29.43 9.55
C VAL A 171 -7.00 28.94 9.66
N ILE A 172 -6.09 29.74 10.20
CA ILE A 172 -4.67 29.38 10.31
C ILE A 172 -4.46 28.10 11.13
N GLY A 173 -5.09 27.97 12.30
CA GLY A 173 -4.98 26.75 13.12
C GLY A 173 -5.71 25.55 12.48
N PRO A 174 -7.06 25.56 12.43
CA PRO A 174 -7.86 24.42 11.98
C PRO A 174 -7.69 24.04 10.51
N VAL A 175 -7.54 25.01 9.59
CA VAL A 175 -7.57 24.76 8.15
C VAL A 175 -6.17 24.64 7.55
N LEU A 176 -5.14 25.31 8.10
CA LEU A 176 -3.78 25.24 7.57
C LEU A 176 -2.84 24.41 8.46
N GLN A 177 -2.60 24.84 9.70
CA GLN A 177 -1.59 24.23 10.59
C GLN A 177 -1.92 22.77 10.92
N ALA A 178 -3.15 22.47 11.32
CA ALA A 178 -3.54 21.11 11.70
C ALA A 178 -3.34 20.12 10.52
N PRO A 179 -3.91 20.34 9.31
CA PRO A 179 -3.61 19.51 8.14
C PRO A 179 -2.12 19.38 7.79
N LEU A 180 -1.35 20.47 7.85
CA LEU A 180 0.10 20.46 7.56
C LEU A 180 0.87 19.56 8.54
N VAL A 181 0.73 19.81 9.84
CA VAL A 181 1.52 19.14 10.89
C VAL A 181 1.06 17.70 11.07
N GLU A 182 -0.25 17.44 11.09
CA GLU A 182 -0.78 16.11 11.35
C GLU A 182 -0.47 15.11 10.22
N GLU A 183 -0.74 15.45 8.96
CA GLU A 183 -0.50 14.51 7.85
C GLU A 183 0.99 14.26 7.65
N PHE A 184 1.85 15.24 7.98
CA PHE A 184 3.29 15.03 8.08
C PHE A 184 3.65 14.07 9.22
N ALA A 185 3.13 14.30 10.43
CA ALA A 185 3.40 13.48 11.62
C ALA A 185 2.91 12.02 11.47
N LYS A 186 1.70 11.83 10.94
CA LYS A 186 1.14 10.54 10.52
C LYS A 186 2.06 9.92 9.45
N GLY A 187 2.44 10.71 8.45
CA GLY A 187 3.33 10.30 7.36
C GLY A 187 4.69 9.77 7.82
N LEU A 188 5.32 10.39 8.83
CA LEU A 188 6.59 9.92 9.38
C LEU A 188 6.51 8.47 9.87
N GLY A 189 5.38 8.04 10.44
CA GLY A 189 5.18 6.65 10.86
C GLY A 189 5.14 5.67 9.71
N VAL A 190 4.48 6.06 8.61
CA VAL A 190 4.48 5.29 7.35
C VAL A 190 5.89 5.23 6.78
N LEU A 191 6.63 6.34 6.80
CA LEU A 191 8.01 6.40 6.31
C LEU A 191 8.97 5.55 7.16
N ILE A 192 8.81 5.52 8.48
CA ILE A 192 9.55 4.62 9.39
C ILE A 192 9.24 3.16 9.08
N LEU A 193 7.97 2.79 8.83
CA LEU A 193 7.61 1.44 8.37
C LEU A 193 8.28 1.12 7.02
N VAL A 194 8.29 2.06 6.08
CA VAL A 194 8.95 1.87 4.77
C VAL A 194 10.46 1.60 4.92
N TYR A 195 11.16 2.28 5.84
CA TYR A 195 12.59 2.06 6.06
C TYR A 195 12.90 0.82 6.93
N THR A 196 12.11 0.55 7.96
CA THR A 196 12.37 -0.55 8.92
C THR A 196 11.78 -1.90 8.49
N ARG A 197 10.68 -1.88 7.72
CA ARG A 197 9.86 -3.05 7.34
C ARG A 197 9.65 -3.16 5.83
N ARG A 198 10.57 -2.63 5.02
CA ARG A 198 10.50 -2.61 3.55
C ARG A 198 10.18 -3.96 2.87
N SER A 199 10.46 -5.09 3.53
CA SER A 199 10.11 -6.45 3.10
C SER A 199 8.63 -6.82 3.28
N HIS A 200 7.81 -5.90 3.78
CA HIS A 200 6.35 -6.00 3.94
C HIS A 200 5.64 -4.88 3.17
N PHE A 201 6.25 -4.42 2.07
CA PHE A 201 5.64 -3.51 1.09
C PHE A 201 5.85 -4.10 -0.31
N ASP A 202 4.98 -5.02 -0.68
CA ASP A 202 4.92 -5.63 -2.00
C ASP A 202 4.04 -4.84 -2.99
N GLY A 203 3.02 -4.12 -2.52
CA GLY A 203 2.11 -3.31 -3.35
C GLY A 203 1.63 -1.97 -2.76
N PRO A 204 0.79 -1.23 -3.51
CA PRO A 204 0.16 0.02 -3.04
C PRO A 204 -1.01 -0.21 -2.06
N VAL A 205 -1.56 -1.43 -2.01
CA VAL A 205 -2.64 -1.82 -1.07
C VAL A 205 -2.11 -1.85 0.36
N ASP A 206 -0.95 -2.49 0.53
CA ASP A 206 -0.14 -2.58 1.74
C ASP A 206 0.07 -1.18 2.33
N GLY A 207 0.53 -0.24 1.49
CA GLY A 207 0.74 1.15 1.86
C GLY A 207 -0.54 1.85 2.33
N ILE A 208 -1.68 1.63 1.65
CA ILE A 208 -3.00 2.12 2.08
C ILE A 208 -3.37 1.54 3.45
N VAL A 209 -3.15 0.24 3.68
CA VAL A 209 -3.47 -0.43 4.96
C VAL A 209 -2.61 0.12 6.09
N TYR A 210 -1.29 0.28 5.89
CA TYR A 210 -0.39 0.84 6.89
C TYR A 210 -0.71 2.30 7.21
N ALA A 211 -0.81 3.15 6.18
CA ALA A 211 -1.07 4.57 6.38
C ALA A 211 -2.46 4.84 6.97
N GLY A 212 -3.48 4.10 6.52
CA GLY A 212 -4.81 4.15 7.12
C GLY A 212 -4.83 3.64 8.57
N THR A 213 -3.98 2.68 8.94
CA THR A 213 -3.85 2.22 10.34
C THR A 213 -3.15 3.27 11.22
N VAL A 214 -2.18 4.04 10.70
CA VAL A 214 -1.63 5.22 11.39
C VAL A 214 -2.73 6.27 11.58
N ALA A 215 -3.47 6.59 10.52
CA ALA A 215 -4.55 7.57 10.57
C ALA A 215 -5.68 7.16 11.53
N ALA A 216 -6.06 5.89 11.58
CA ALA A 216 -7.04 5.36 12.53
C ALA A 216 -6.54 5.42 13.98
N GLY A 217 -5.23 5.21 14.21
CA GLY A 217 -4.61 5.44 15.51
C GLY A 217 -4.69 6.91 15.94
N PHE A 218 -4.33 7.84 15.05
CA PHE A 218 -4.44 9.27 15.33
C PHE A 218 -5.88 9.68 15.61
N ALA A 219 -6.81 9.29 14.73
CA ALA A 219 -8.23 9.62 14.85
C ALA A 219 -8.88 9.05 16.12
N PHE A 220 -8.37 7.95 16.68
CA PHE A 220 -8.82 7.46 17.98
C PHE A 220 -8.51 8.47 19.10
N THR A 221 -7.23 8.86 19.25
CA THR A 221 -6.81 9.82 20.28
C THR A 221 -7.38 11.22 20.04
N GLU A 222 -7.52 11.62 18.78
CA GLU A 222 -8.13 12.91 18.40
C GLU A 222 -9.64 12.94 18.75
N ASN A 223 -10.40 11.87 18.51
CA ASN A 223 -11.79 11.79 18.96
C ASN A 223 -11.91 11.86 20.50
N ILE A 224 -10.95 11.32 21.27
CA ILE A 224 -10.94 11.47 22.74
C ILE A 224 -10.85 12.96 23.14
N LEU A 225 -10.00 13.74 22.45
CA LEU A 225 -9.89 15.19 22.67
C LEU A 225 -11.20 15.93 22.35
N TYR A 226 -11.79 15.68 21.18
CA TYR A 226 -13.04 16.35 20.77
C TYR A 226 -14.26 15.93 21.59
N PHE A 227 -14.34 14.68 22.05
CA PHE A 227 -15.39 14.26 22.97
C PHE A 227 -15.16 14.84 24.37
N GLY A 228 -13.90 14.93 24.80
CA GLY A 228 -13.51 15.53 26.07
C GLY A 228 -13.87 17.01 26.16
N SER A 229 -13.56 17.81 25.14
CA SER A 229 -13.96 19.23 25.10
C SER A 229 -15.48 19.39 25.09
N ALA A 230 -16.22 18.54 24.38
CA ALA A 230 -17.70 18.53 24.38
C ALA A 230 -18.34 18.03 25.70
N VAL A 231 -17.56 17.51 26.65
CA VAL A 231 -17.97 17.21 28.03
C VAL A 231 -17.60 18.35 28.99
N MET A 232 -16.49 19.05 28.73
CA MET A 232 -16.04 20.20 29.53
C MET A 232 -16.78 21.49 29.20
N ASP A 233 -17.23 21.69 27.95
CA ASP A 233 -18.08 22.80 27.51
C ASP A 233 -19.41 22.31 26.93
N PRO A 234 -20.46 22.20 27.77
CA PRO A 234 -21.83 21.87 27.35
C PRO A 234 -22.50 22.92 26.45
N GLY A 235 -21.88 24.09 26.22
CA GLY A 235 -22.39 25.13 25.33
C GLY A 235 -22.27 24.79 23.84
N THR A 236 -21.53 23.73 23.48
CA THR A 236 -21.42 23.26 22.10
C THR A 236 -22.78 22.77 21.55
N THR A 237 -23.15 23.21 20.34
CA THR A 237 -24.44 22.84 19.70
C THR A 237 -24.58 21.32 19.54
N GLY A 238 -25.47 20.72 20.33
CA GLY A 238 -25.71 19.28 20.39
C GLY A 238 -24.83 18.51 21.39
N GLY A 239 -23.89 19.19 22.05
CA GLY A 239 -22.97 18.65 23.06
C GLY A 239 -22.20 17.40 22.62
N LEU A 240 -21.80 16.58 23.59
CA LEU A 240 -21.13 15.29 23.36
C LEU A 240 -21.84 14.42 22.31
N VAL A 241 -23.17 14.37 22.29
CA VAL A 241 -23.92 13.53 21.32
C VAL A 241 -23.78 14.07 19.90
N GLY A 242 -23.90 15.39 19.71
CA GLY A 242 -23.69 16.05 18.42
C GLY A 242 -22.27 15.83 17.90
N VAL A 243 -21.25 16.04 18.74
CA VAL A 243 -19.84 15.83 18.35
C VAL A 243 -19.54 14.35 18.10
N PHE A 244 -20.09 13.42 18.90
CA PHE A 244 -19.96 11.98 18.67
C PHE A 244 -20.58 11.55 17.33
N VAL A 245 -21.74 12.08 16.94
CA VAL A 245 -22.32 11.77 15.63
C VAL A 245 -21.47 12.38 14.51
N LEU A 246 -21.20 13.68 14.56
CA LEU A 246 -20.54 14.40 13.45
C LEU A 246 -19.08 13.97 13.25
N ARG A 247 -18.30 13.82 14.33
CA ARG A 247 -16.89 13.35 14.25
C ARG A 247 -16.74 11.84 14.35
N GLY A 248 -17.44 11.22 15.30
CA GLY A 248 -17.32 9.79 15.59
C GLY A 248 -18.01 8.85 14.58
N LEU A 249 -19.01 9.32 13.83
CA LEU A 249 -19.73 8.49 12.85
C LEU A 249 -19.61 9.00 11.41
N PHE A 250 -19.72 10.32 11.18
CA PHE A 250 -19.66 10.89 9.82
C PHE A 250 -18.21 11.10 9.34
N SER A 251 -17.32 11.67 10.15
CA SER A 251 -15.94 12.00 9.73
C SER A 251 -14.81 10.96 9.91
N PRO A 252 -14.96 9.77 10.55
CA PRO A 252 -13.77 8.99 10.96
C PRO A 252 -12.99 8.39 9.77
N PHE A 253 -13.65 8.24 8.62
CA PHE A 253 -13.01 7.83 7.37
C PHE A 253 -12.16 8.94 6.72
N ALA A 254 -12.30 10.21 7.11
CA ALA A 254 -11.62 11.33 6.46
C ALA A 254 -10.09 11.22 6.58
N HIS A 255 -9.53 11.19 7.80
CA HIS A 255 -8.09 11.00 8.01
C HIS A 255 -7.60 9.69 7.37
N VAL A 256 -8.35 8.59 7.52
CA VAL A 256 -8.00 7.28 6.92
C VAL A 256 -7.88 7.37 5.40
N MET A 257 -8.78 8.09 4.74
CA MET A 257 -8.77 8.32 3.29
C MET A 257 -7.61 9.23 2.87
N PHE A 258 -7.34 10.31 3.60
CA PHE A 258 -6.29 11.28 3.26
C PHE A 258 -4.88 10.69 3.43
N THR A 259 -4.54 10.15 4.61
CA THR A 259 -3.23 9.54 4.83
C THR A 259 -3.04 8.29 3.96
N ALA A 260 -4.11 7.57 3.58
CA ALA A 260 -4.03 6.46 2.62
C ALA A 260 -3.53 6.89 1.23
N LEU A 261 -3.67 8.15 0.82
CA LEU A 261 -3.07 8.66 -0.43
C LEU A 261 -1.54 8.62 -0.33
N LEU A 262 -0.97 9.10 0.78
CA LEU A 262 0.46 8.97 1.07
C LEU A 262 0.91 7.50 1.09
N GLY A 263 0.12 6.64 1.73
CA GLY A 263 0.33 5.19 1.71
C GLY A 263 0.40 4.60 0.31
N PHE A 264 -0.56 4.94 -0.56
CA PHE A 264 -0.62 4.50 -1.95
C PHE A 264 0.64 4.90 -2.74
N PHE A 265 1.04 6.16 -2.68
CA PHE A 265 2.23 6.64 -3.41
C PHE A 265 3.52 5.95 -2.94
N LEU A 266 3.69 5.76 -1.62
CA LEU A 266 4.82 5.03 -1.06
C LEU A 266 4.84 3.56 -1.49
N GLY A 267 3.74 2.83 -1.35
CA GLY A 267 3.65 1.42 -1.77
C GLY A 267 3.86 1.22 -3.28
N TYR A 268 3.35 2.13 -4.10
CA TYR A 268 3.57 2.16 -5.55
C TYR A 268 5.03 2.42 -5.93
N ALA A 269 5.72 3.33 -5.22
CA ALA A 269 7.15 3.55 -5.40
C ALA A 269 7.98 2.32 -5.03
N LEU A 270 7.62 1.62 -3.95
CA LEU A 270 8.30 0.42 -3.46
C LEU A 270 8.10 -0.80 -4.36
N ALA A 271 6.89 -1.01 -4.88
CA ALA A 271 6.59 -2.02 -5.89
C ALA A 271 7.47 -1.83 -7.15
N ARG A 272 7.76 -0.58 -7.53
CA ARG A 272 8.63 -0.20 -8.66
C ARG A 272 10.13 -0.17 -8.33
N GLY A 273 10.53 -0.45 -7.09
CA GLY A 273 11.93 -0.49 -6.63
C GLY A 273 12.62 0.87 -6.55
N GLY A 274 13.96 0.89 -6.45
CA GLY A 274 14.78 2.11 -6.47
C GLY A 274 15.16 2.67 -5.08
N GLY A 275 16.16 3.55 -5.08
CA GLY A 275 16.77 4.13 -3.88
C GLY A 275 15.97 5.26 -3.22
N ASN A 276 16.51 5.80 -2.13
CA ASN A 276 15.82 6.71 -1.20
C ASN A 276 15.20 7.94 -1.87
N ALA A 277 15.83 8.51 -2.90
CA ALA A 277 15.29 9.65 -3.65
C ALA A 277 13.88 9.39 -4.22
N ARG A 278 13.58 8.16 -4.66
CA ARG A 278 12.22 7.81 -5.12
C ARG A 278 11.23 7.69 -3.97
N ILE A 279 11.68 7.22 -2.80
CA ILE A 279 10.85 7.11 -1.60
C ILE A 279 10.48 8.50 -1.09
N LEU A 280 11.46 9.41 -1.02
CA LEU A 280 11.25 10.80 -0.60
C LEU A 280 10.40 11.58 -1.62
N GLY A 281 10.63 11.38 -2.92
CA GLY A 281 9.74 11.93 -3.96
C GLY A 281 8.30 11.43 -3.85
N ALA A 282 8.11 10.13 -3.60
CA ALA A 282 6.77 9.55 -3.38
C ALA A 282 6.14 9.98 -2.05
N PHE A 283 6.95 10.24 -1.03
CA PHE A 283 6.49 10.81 0.24
C PHE A 283 5.91 12.21 0.00
N VAL A 284 6.65 13.11 -0.67
CA VAL A 284 6.15 14.46 -0.99
C VAL A 284 4.92 14.40 -1.91
N LEU A 285 4.97 13.62 -2.99
CA LEU A 285 3.85 13.49 -3.93
C LEU A 285 2.58 12.89 -3.31
N GLY A 286 2.71 12.06 -2.26
CA GLY A 286 1.58 11.50 -1.54
C GLY A 286 1.12 12.34 -0.34
N LEU A 287 2.02 13.11 0.26
CA LEU A 287 1.72 14.01 1.38
C LEU A 287 0.94 15.24 0.91
N LEU A 288 1.28 15.81 -0.24
CA LEU A 288 0.56 16.96 -0.81
C LEU A 288 -0.97 16.74 -0.95
N PRO A 289 -1.47 15.65 -1.58
CA PRO A 289 -2.91 15.41 -1.66
C PRO A 289 -3.53 14.93 -0.33
N ALA A 290 -2.75 14.37 0.60
CA ALA A 290 -3.23 14.06 1.96
C ALA A 290 -3.52 15.35 2.73
N ILE A 291 -2.56 16.29 2.75
CA ILE A 291 -2.72 17.63 3.33
C ILE A 291 -3.89 18.35 2.64
N ALA A 292 -3.91 18.43 1.31
CA ALA A 292 -4.96 19.15 0.58
C ALA A 292 -6.37 18.57 0.81
N GLY A 293 -6.50 17.25 0.93
CA GLY A 293 -7.76 16.60 1.30
C GLY A 293 -8.21 16.95 2.71
N HIS A 294 -7.29 16.99 3.68
CA HIS A 294 -7.58 17.37 5.06
C HIS A 294 -7.86 18.88 5.21
N MET A 295 -7.17 19.74 4.47
CA MET A 295 -7.49 21.18 4.33
C MET A 295 -8.90 21.38 3.76
N LEU A 296 -9.28 20.62 2.72
CA LEU A 296 -10.64 20.64 2.16
C LEU A 296 -11.69 20.14 3.16
N TRP A 297 -11.36 19.17 4.01
CA TRP A 297 -12.26 18.69 5.06
C TRP A 297 -12.51 19.76 6.14
N ASN A 298 -11.46 20.32 6.74
CA ASN A 298 -11.60 21.31 7.81
C ASN A 298 -12.11 22.67 7.28
N GLY A 299 -11.56 23.13 6.15
CA GLY A 299 -11.98 24.37 5.49
C GLY A 299 -13.35 24.28 4.83
N GLY A 300 -13.80 23.07 4.45
CA GLY A 300 -15.11 22.86 3.82
C GLY A 300 -16.26 23.37 4.68
N THR A 301 -16.25 23.06 5.97
CA THR A 301 -17.28 23.46 6.95
C THR A 301 -17.09 24.87 7.54
N ILE A 302 -15.96 25.53 7.26
CA ILE A 302 -15.62 26.86 7.81
C ILE A 302 -15.73 27.96 6.74
N LEU A 303 -15.39 27.64 5.48
CA LEU A 303 -15.20 28.61 4.40
C LEU A 303 -16.09 28.39 3.18
N LEU A 304 -16.53 27.15 2.92
CA LEU A 304 -17.16 26.77 1.64
C LEU A 304 -18.65 26.41 1.75
N PHE A 305 -19.11 25.97 2.93
CA PHE A 305 -20.49 25.52 3.14
C PHE A 305 -21.06 26.01 4.47
N ASP A 306 -22.28 26.54 4.38
CA ASP A 306 -23.19 26.91 5.47
C ASP A 306 -23.75 25.71 6.25
N ASN A 307 -23.68 24.51 5.69
CA ASN A 307 -24.36 23.33 6.20
C ASN A 307 -23.50 22.06 6.09
N PHE A 308 -23.22 21.42 7.23
CA PHE A 308 -22.42 20.20 7.31
C PHE A 308 -22.94 19.07 6.40
N PHE A 309 -24.25 18.82 6.37
CA PHE A 309 -24.81 17.75 5.56
C PHE A 309 -24.71 18.05 4.06
N ARG A 310 -24.89 19.32 3.65
CA ARG A 310 -24.66 19.75 2.26
C ARG A 310 -23.22 19.50 1.85
N PHE A 311 -22.23 19.91 2.67
CA PHE A 311 -20.82 19.60 2.44
C PHE A 311 -20.57 18.09 2.36
N TYR A 312 -21.10 17.33 3.33
CA TYR A 312 -20.87 15.89 3.44
C TYR A 312 -21.38 15.12 2.21
N PHE A 313 -22.62 15.37 1.78
CA PHE A 313 -23.20 14.64 0.65
C PHE A 313 -22.70 15.12 -0.72
N VAL A 314 -22.29 16.39 -0.86
CA VAL A 314 -21.79 16.94 -2.13
C VAL A 314 -20.29 16.72 -2.33
N VAL A 315 -19.49 16.69 -1.27
CA VAL A 315 -18.02 16.58 -1.35
C VAL A 315 -17.52 15.26 -0.78
N GLN A 316 -17.80 14.97 0.50
CA GLN A 316 -17.18 13.84 1.19
C GLN A 316 -17.68 12.47 0.70
N VAL A 317 -18.98 12.32 0.43
CA VAL A 317 -19.53 11.06 -0.10
C VAL A 317 -18.98 10.73 -1.49
N PRO A 318 -18.93 11.65 -2.46
CA PRO A 318 -18.22 11.42 -3.74
C PRO A 318 -16.74 11.09 -3.58
N LEU A 319 -15.99 11.77 -2.70
CA LEU A 319 -14.59 11.44 -2.43
C LEU A 319 -14.42 10.03 -1.85
N PHE A 320 -15.26 9.65 -0.88
CA PHE A 320 -15.24 8.32 -0.28
C PHE A 320 -15.62 7.23 -1.29
N VAL A 321 -16.63 7.47 -2.14
CA VAL A 321 -17.00 6.57 -3.25
C VAL A 321 -15.84 6.43 -4.23
N ALA A 322 -15.17 7.52 -4.60
CA ALA A 322 -13.99 7.49 -5.47
C ALA A 322 -12.83 6.69 -4.84
N ALA A 323 -12.56 6.86 -3.54
CA ALA A 323 -11.55 6.08 -2.82
C ALA A 323 -11.88 4.59 -2.76
N VAL A 324 -13.13 4.22 -2.48
CA VAL A 324 -13.60 2.82 -2.49
C VAL A 324 -13.48 2.22 -3.90
N ILE A 325 -13.85 2.95 -4.95
CA ILE A 325 -13.67 2.54 -6.35
C ILE A 325 -12.19 2.34 -6.67
N ALA A 326 -11.31 3.29 -6.30
CA ALA A 326 -9.88 3.19 -6.51
C ALA A 326 -9.28 1.94 -5.84
N VAL A 327 -9.65 1.65 -4.59
CA VAL A 327 -9.22 0.42 -3.87
C VAL A 327 -9.77 -0.85 -4.53
N VAL A 328 -11.01 -0.86 -5.02
CA VAL A 328 -11.59 -2.00 -5.75
C VAL A 328 -10.87 -2.23 -7.08
N LEU A 329 -10.56 -1.17 -7.83
CA LEU A 329 -9.79 -1.24 -9.08
C LEU A 329 -8.36 -1.70 -8.82
N LEU A 330 -7.69 -1.17 -7.79
CA LEU A 330 -6.34 -1.54 -7.39
C LEU A 330 -6.23 -3.03 -7.00
N ARG A 331 -7.25 -3.62 -6.37
CA ARG A 331 -7.27 -5.06 -6.01
C ARG A 331 -7.69 -5.95 -7.18
N ARG A 332 -8.53 -5.45 -8.10
CA ARG A 332 -8.75 -6.11 -9.41
C ARG A 332 -7.46 -6.12 -10.25
N ALA A 333 -6.66 -5.07 -10.16
CA ALA A 333 -5.34 -4.95 -10.79
C ALA A 333 -4.32 -5.92 -10.18
N GLU A 334 -4.21 -5.94 -8.86
CA GLU A 334 -3.36 -6.86 -8.10
C GLU A 334 -3.66 -8.34 -8.44
N ARG A 335 -4.95 -8.72 -8.47
CA ARG A 335 -5.39 -10.04 -8.93
C ARG A 335 -4.84 -10.37 -10.33
N ARG A 336 -5.08 -9.49 -11.31
CA ARG A 336 -4.65 -9.70 -12.71
C ARG A 336 -3.13 -9.81 -12.83
N LEU A 337 -2.38 -9.06 -12.01
CA LEU A 337 -0.92 -9.17 -11.93
C LEU A 337 -0.50 -10.58 -11.47
N ILE A 338 -1.10 -11.08 -10.39
CA ILE A 338 -0.80 -12.42 -9.85
C ILE A 338 -1.19 -13.52 -10.84
N GLU A 339 -2.36 -13.42 -11.48
CA GLU A 339 -2.80 -14.36 -12.54
C GLU A 339 -1.80 -14.39 -13.72
N ALA A 340 -1.41 -13.22 -14.23
CA ALA A 340 -0.48 -13.12 -15.35
C ALA A 340 0.93 -13.65 -14.99
N ARG A 341 1.44 -13.32 -13.80
CA ARG A 341 2.81 -13.67 -13.39
C ARG A 341 2.95 -15.12 -12.95
N LEU A 342 1.95 -15.69 -12.25
CA LEU A 342 1.94 -17.14 -12.00
C LEU A 342 1.65 -17.95 -13.27
N GLY A 343 0.93 -17.38 -14.24
CA GLY A 343 0.77 -17.95 -15.58
C GLY A 343 2.08 -18.14 -16.36
N ASP A 344 3.08 -17.27 -16.14
CA ASP A 344 4.43 -17.46 -16.70
C ASP A 344 5.09 -18.75 -16.17
N TYR A 345 4.94 -19.03 -14.87
CA TYR A 345 5.50 -20.23 -14.24
C TYR A 345 4.66 -21.49 -14.47
N ALA A 346 3.35 -21.35 -14.70
CA ALA A 346 2.50 -22.46 -15.11
C ALA A 346 2.90 -23.00 -16.49
N ARG A 347 3.15 -22.10 -17.46
CA ARG A 347 3.74 -22.46 -18.76
C ARG A 347 5.12 -23.11 -18.64
N ALA A 348 5.87 -22.83 -17.58
CA ALA A 348 7.19 -23.40 -17.30
C ALA A 348 7.16 -24.68 -16.42
N GLY A 349 5.97 -25.22 -16.12
CA GLY A 349 5.80 -26.51 -15.41
C GLY A 349 5.91 -26.44 -13.88
N TRP A 350 5.85 -25.25 -13.27
CA TRP A 350 5.88 -25.09 -11.81
C TRP A 350 4.51 -25.06 -11.15
N PHE A 351 3.45 -24.66 -11.87
CA PHE A 351 2.08 -24.58 -11.34
C PHE A 351 1.06 -25.10 -12.36
N THR A 352 -0.08 -25.61 -11.90
CA THR A 352 -1.24 -25.87 -12.77
C THR A 352 -2.09 -24.61 -12.93
N SER A 353 -2.95 -24.57 -13.96
CA SER A 353 -3.90 -23.46 -14.16
C SER A 353 -4.85 -23.26 -12.98
N GLU A 354 -5.22 -24.36 -12.31
CA GLU A 354 -6.09 -24.40 -11.14
C GLU A 354 -5.34 -23.86 -9.91
N GLU A 355 -4.05 -24.19 -9.76
CA GLU A 355 -3.19 -23.58 -8.73
C GLU A 355 -3.03 -22.08 -8.94
N VAL A 356 -2.87 -21.61 -10.19
CA VAL A 356 -2.84 -20.17 -10.50
C VAL A 356 -4.14 -19.48 -10.07
N GLN A 357 -5.31 -20.02 -10.45
CA GLN A 357 -6.60 -19.47 -10.03
C GLN A 357 -6.82 -19.58 -8.52
N MET A 358 -6.31 -20.62 -7.86
CA MET A 358 -6.37 -20.80 -6.42
C MET A 358 -5.55 -19.71 -5.71
N LEU A 359 -4.29 -19.54 -6.11
CA LEU A 359 -3.34 -18.58 -5.54
C LEU A 359 -3.74 -17.13 -5.82
N ALA A 360 -4.37 -16.85 -6.96
CA ALA A 360 -4.72 -15.49 -7.35
C ALA A 360 -6.10 -15.02 -6.85
N THR A 361 -7.00 -15.91 -6.41
CA THR A 361 -8.37 -15.52 -6.04
C THR A 361 -8.68 -15.78 -4.56
N ARG A 362 -9.37 -14.84 -3.90
CA ARG A 362 -9.83 -15.03 -2.51
C ARG A 362 -10.66 -16.31 -2.31
N PRO A 363 -11.66 -16.66 -3.15
CA PRO A 363 -12.39 -17.93 -3.01
C PRO A 363 -11.52 -19.16 -3.27
N GLY A 364 -10.44 -19.04 -4.07
CA GLY A 364 -9.38 -20.03 -4.20
C GLY A 364 -8.64 -20.22 -2.87
N ARG A 365 -7.90 -19.19 -2.44
CA ARG A 365 -7.15 -19.14 -1.17
C ARG A 365 -7.97 -19.65 0.01
N SER A 366 -9.22 -19.21 0.17
CA SER A 366 -10.08 -19.61 1.28
C SER A 366 -10.52 -21.09 1.23
N ARG A 367 -10.87 -21.64 0.05
CA ARG A 367 -11.21 -23.07 -0.08
C ARG A 367 -9.99 -23.96 0.13
N ALA A 368 -8.85 -23.60 -0.44
CA ALA A 368 -7.59 -24.31 -0.25
C ALA A 368 -7.15 -24.32 1.22
N LEU A 369 -7.32 -23.20 1.95
CA LEU A 369 -7.05 -23.13 3.38
C LEU A 369 -8.05 -23.92 4.23
N ALA A 370 -9.32 -24.01 3.85
CA ALA A 370 -10.31 -24.82 4.55
C ALA A 370 -9.97 -26.32 4.41
N TRP A 371 -9.75 -26.78 3.17
CA TRP A 371 -9.32 -28.17 2.89
C TRP A 371 -7.97 -28.51 3.55
N ALA A 372 -6.97 -27.63 3.46
CA ALA A 372 -5.68 -27.89 4.08
C ALA A 372 -5.76 -27.98 5.61
N ARG A 373 -6.72 -27.31 6.27
CA ARG A 373 -6.97 -27.46 7.71
C ARG A 373 -7.56 -28.82 8.05
N SER A 374 -8.49 -29.36 7.23
CA SER A 374 -9.07 -30.69 7.50
C SER A 374 -8.08 -31.85 7.34
N VAL A 375 -6.91 -31.60 6.73
CA VAL A 375 -5.80 -32.57 6.62
C VAL A 375 -4.53 -32.11 7.38
N GLY A 376 -4.66 -31.22 8.38
CA GLY A 376 -3.54 -30.72 9.19
C GLY A 376 -2.56 -29.76 8.50
N ALA A 377 -2.46 -29.79 7.16
CA ALA A 377 -1.60 -28.96 6.31
C ALA A 377 -1.91 -27.44 6.30
N GLY A 378 -2.76 -26.95 7.20
CA GLY A 378 -3.23 -25.56 7.23
C GLY A 378 -2.14 -24.51 7.51
N GLU A 379 -1.00 -24.92 8.07
CA GLU A 379 0.23 -24.11 8.19
C GLU A 379 0.96 -24.00 6.84
N ASP A 380 1.24 -25.15 6.21
CA ASP A 380 1.97 -25.22 4.94
C ASP A 380 1.21 -24.57 3.78
N MET A 381 -0.12 -24.66 3.75
CA MET A 381 -0.95 -23.94 2.78
C MET A 381 -0.90 -22.42 2.97
N ARG A 382 -0.80 -21.92 4.22
CA ARG A 382 -0.57 -20.49 4.49
C ARG A 382 0.81 -20.05 3.98
N ALA A 383 1.82 -20.90 4.09
CA ALA A 383 3.14 -20.64 3.52
C ALA A 383 3.10 -20.65 1.99
N PHE A 384 2.52 -21.68 1.37
CA PHE A 384 2.40 -21.83 -0.08
C PHE A 384 1.69 -20.64 -0.74
N ILE A 385 0.59 -20.14 -0.16
CA ILE A 385 -0.13 -18.98 -0.68
C ILE A 385 0.74 -17.71 -0.67
N ARG A 386 1.42 -17.41 0.45
CA ARG A 386 2.35 -16.26 0.53
C ARG A 386 3.55 -16.40 -0.41
N THR A 387 4.10 -17.60 -0.54
CA THR A 387 5.18 -17.88 -1.48
C THR A 387 4.71 -17.67 -2.92
N GLY A 388 3.48 -18.06 -3.27
CA GLY A 388 2.84 -17.74 -4.55
C GLY A 388 2.71 -16.23 -4.81
N SER A 389 2.21 -15.44 -3.85
CA SER A 389 2.20 -13.97 -3.94
C SER A 389 3.60 -13.42 -4.21
N ARG A 390 4.60 -13.84 -3.41
CA ARG A 390 5.99 -13.37 -3.53
C ARG A 390 6.63 -13.77 -4.87
N ILE A 391 6.35 -14.96 -5.40
CA ILE A 391 6.79 -15.36 -6.75
C ILE A 391 6.27 -14.37 -7.79
N ALA A 392 4.98 -14.03 -7.76
CA ALA A 392 4.40 -13.05 -8.69
C ALA A 392 5.04 -11.66 -8.57
N TYR A 393 5.29 -11.18 -7.35
CA TYR A 393 5.90 -9.87 -7.11
C TYR A 393 7.41 -9.84 -7.48
N THR A 394 8.19 -10.85 -7.11
CA THR A 394 9.60 -10.99 -7.51
C THR A 394 9.72 -11.10 -9.04
N ARG A 395 8.82 -11.83 -9.71
CA ARG A 395 8.74 -11.89 -11.17
C ARG A 395 8.49 -10.52 -11.81
N GLN A 396 7.55 -9.74 -11.28
CA GLN A 396 7.28 -8.38 -11.76
C GLN A 396 8.49 -7.45 -11.52
N ARG A 397 9.21 -7.59 -10.40
CA ARG A 397 10.44 -6.84 -10.10
C ARG A 397 11.58 -7.16 -11.08
N ILE A 398 11.74 -8.43 -11.46
CA ILE A 398 12.70 -8.88 -12.50
C ILE A 398 12.37 -8.26 -13.86
N LEU A 399 11.12 -8.39 -14.32
CA LEU A 399 10.68 -7.86 -15.61
C LEU A 399 10.75 -6.33 -15.68
N GLY A 400 10.49 -5.65 -14.56
CA GLY A 400 10.69 -4.21 -14.38
C GLY A 400 12.15 -3.75 -14.41
N GLY A 401 13.12 -4.67 -14.47
CA GLY A 401 14.55 -4.35 -14.59
C GLY A 401 15.19 -3.83 -13.30
N ARG A 402 14.65 -4.20 -12.13
CA ARG A 402 15.20 -3.80 -10.82
C ARG A 402 16.56 -4.47 -10.59
N ARG A 403 17.59 -3.70 -10.23
CA ARG A 403 18.97 -4.20 -9.98
C ARG A 403 19.34 -4.25 -8.50
N ASP A 404 18.49 -3.77 -7.62
CA ASP A 404 18.75 -3.52 -6.19
C ASP A 404 18.91 -4.79 -5.31
N GLY A 405 19.05 -5.97 -5.90
CA GLY A 405 19.17 -7.25 -5.21
C GLY A 405 19.15 -8.44 -6.16
N ASP A 406 19.60 -9.61 -5.67
CA ASP A 406 19.57 -10.85 -6.46
C ASP A 406 18.18 -11.49 -6.45
N TYR A 407 17.29 -10.91 -7.25
CA TYR A 407 15.93 -11.43 -7.46
C TYR A 407 15.92 -12.78 -8.19
N VAL A 408 17.01 -13.20 -8.84
CA VAL A 408 17.08 -14.51 -9.52
C VAL A 408 17.32 -15.62 -8.49
N THR A 409 18.21 -15.40 -7.52
CA THR A 409 18.35 -16.32 -6.38
C THR A 409 17.11 -16.29 -5.48
N GLU A 410 16.44 -15.14 -5.31
CA GLU A 410 15.15 -15.11 -4.61
C GLU A 410 14.06 -15.89 -5.38
N GLU A 411 13.94 -15.71 -6.70
CA GLU A 411 13.02 -16.45 -7.58
C GLU A 411 13.21 -17.97 -7.43
N ARG A 412 14.45 -18.46 -7.54
CA ARG A 412 14.77 -19.88 -7.35
C ARG A 412 14.43 -20.38 -5.94
N ALA A 413 14.81 -19.64 -4.90
CA ALA A 413 14.53 -20.03 -3.52
C ALA A 413 13.03 -20.07 -3.21
N LEU A 414 12.24 -19.17 -3.80
CA LEU A 414 10.78 -19.17 -3.69
C LEU A 414 10.14 -20.35 -4.44
N LEU A 415 10.61 -20.68 -5.65
CA LEU A 415 10.13 -21.84 -6.41
C LEU A 415 10.44 -23.17 -5.70
N ALA A 416 11.61 -23.28 -5.06
CA ALA A 416 11.99 -24.42 -4.24
C ALA A 416 11.09 -24.54 -2.98
N GLU A 417 10.88 -23.45 -2.25
CA GLU A 417 9.97 -23.41 -1.08
C GLU A 417 8.52 -23.74 -1.48
N ALA A 418 8.03 -23.21 -2.61
CA ALA A 418 6.69 -23.53 -3.12
C ALA A 418 6.55 -25.03 -3.43
N SER A 419 7.59 -25.64 -4.02
CA SER A 419 7.62 -27.08 -4.32
C SER A 419 7.67 -27.92 -3.04
N HIS A 420 8.48 -27.54 -2.06
CA HIS A 420 8.59 -28.21 -0.76
C HIS A 420 7.27 -28.15 0.04
N ARG A 421 6.63 -26.97 0.13
CA ARG A 421 5.32 -26.83 0.79
C ARG A 421 4.26 -27.68 0.12
N ARG A 422 4.23 -27.72 -1.21
CA ARG A 422 3.27 -28.55 -1.96
C ARG A 422 3.45 -30.04 -1.68
N ALA A 423 4.69 -30.53 -1.65
CA ALA A 423 5.00 -31.91 -1.27
C ALA A 423 4.53 -32.23 0.15
N ARG A 424 4.80 -31.35 1.14
CA ARG A 424 4.29 -31.51 2.52
C ARG A 424 2.77 -31.53 2.62
N ILE A 425 2.08 -30.65 1.88
CA ILE A 425 0.61 -30.59 1.85
C ILE A 425 0.04 -31.92 1.33
N PHE A 426 0.61 -32.49 0.26
CA PHE A 426 0.18 -33.80 -0.24
C PHE A 426 0.54 -34.95 0.70
N GLN A 427 1.73 -34.95 1.32
CA GLN A 427 2.14 -35.95 2.30
C GLN A 427 1.17 -36.03 3.49
N LEU A 428 0.80 -34.88 4.05
CA LEU A 428 -0.19 -34.79 5.11
C LEU A 428 -1.59 -35.22 4.63
N ALA A 429 -1.99 -34.84 3.41
CA ALA A 429 -3.25 -35.27 2.82
C ALA A 429 -3.32 -36.78 2.50
N SER A 430 -2.18 -37.46 2.32
CA SER A 430 -2.12 -38.93 2.21
C SER A 430 -2.10 -39.65 3.56
N ALA A 431 -1.64 -39.01 4.63
CA ALA A 431 -1.59 -39.60 5.98
C ALA A 431 -2.91 -39.46 6.78
N VAL A 432 -3.95 -38.89 6.16
CA VAL A 432 -5.31 -38.74 6.69
C VAL A 432 -6.30 -39.62 5.89
N ARG A 433 -5.78 -40.55 5.09
CA ARG A 433 -6.52 -41.63 4.40
C ARG A 433 -6.16 -42.97 5.00
#